data_AF-A0A812WXX1-F1
#
_entry.id   AF-A0A812WXX1-F1
#
_cell.length_a   1.000
_cell.length_b   1.000
_cell.length_c   1.000
_cell.angle_alpha   90.00
_cell.angle_beta   90.00
_cell.angle_gamma   90.00
#
_symmetry.space_group_name_H-M   'P 1'
#
loop_
_entity.id
_entity.type
_entity.pdbx_description
1 polymer ?
#
loop_
_entity_poly.entity_id
_entity_poly.type
_entity_poly.pdbx_seq_one_letter_code
_entity_poly.pdbx_strand_id
1 'polypeptide(L)'
;MAAEEAPDAADAAAGHLRVRRQRGQVWPESGLLAKAFEEDNEIRSIFRHNKGHLLQWPKPSLVGCASLKALSLNVAVLKISLEVWGAAIPAPKSMAIDWLKKEVSEAHGLMNALGTAQTVPVYVDSWGIKRLATLAMRRWKAPIGALRDRSLHVLFDVMTAAWGQDAEAAEVDDDSPVAAADDIQLIQLVKRLLRFWKPRLMMTDWMMRSELRNSSWRSYRDLSFYYTCLLRWTRGLFLSLTIA
;
A
#
# COMPACT_ATOMS: atom_id res chain seq x y z
N MET A 1 56.01 -24.04 -19.27
CA MET A 1 54.81 -24.57 -18.59
C MET A 1 54.27 -23.46 -17.70
N ALA A 2 53.32 -22.67 -18.22
CA ALA A 2 52.58 -21.69 -17.45
C ALA A 2 51.11 -22.10 -17.54
N ALA A 3 50.49 -22.33 -16.38
CA ALA A 3 49.09 -22.73 -16.27
C ALA A 3 48.21 -21.51 -16.50
N GLU A 4 47.34 -21.60 -17.50
CA GLU A 4 46.35 -20.61 -17.87
C GLU A 4 45.13 -20.81 -16.96
N GLU A 5 44.95 -19.94 -15.96
CA GLU A 5 43.80 -19.95 -15.04
C GLU A 5 42.56 -19.42 -15.75
N ALA A 6 41.51 -20.25 -15.79
CA ALA A 6 40.22 -19.89 -16.35
C ALA A 6 39.43 -18.96 -15.41
N PRO A 7 38.79 -17.90 -15.92
CA PRO A 7 38.02 -16.98 -15.09
C PRO A 7 36.74 -17.63 -14.53
N ASP A 8 36.56 -17.47 -13.21
CA ASP A 8 35.42 -17.97 -12.43
C ASP A 8 34.07 -17.47 -12.98
N ALA A 9 33.20 -18.43 -13.32
CA ALA A 9 31.86 -18.20 -13.86
C ALA A 9 30.82 -17.70 -12.83
N ALA A 10 31.25 -17.30 -11.63
CA ALA A 10 30.36 -16.97 -10.51
C ALA A 10 29.80 -15.53 -10.54
N ASP A 11 30.39 -14.62 -11.30
CA ASP A 11 29.99 -13.19 -11.31
C ASP A 11 28.90 -12.82 -12.35
N ALA A 12 28.40 -13.78 -13.14
CA ALA A 12 27.40 -13.52 -14.17
C ALA A 12 25.94 -13.41 -13.65
N ALA A 13 25.68 -13.77 -12.39
CA ALA A 13 24.32 -13.82 -11.82
C ALA A 13 23.89 -12.53 -11.08
N ALA A 14 24.80 -11.58 -10.83
CA ALA A 14 24.46 -10.28 -10.26
C ALA A 14 23.96 -9.31 -11.35
N GLY A 15 22.98 -9.79 -12.13
CA GLY A 15 22.22 -9.03 -13.12
C GLY A 15 21.57 -7.83 -12.44
N HIS A 16 22.34 -6.74 -12.41
CA HIS A 16 21.92 -5.40 -12.07
C HIS A 16 20.55 -5.13 -12.71
N LEU A 17 19.49 -5.15 -11.90
CA LEU A 17 18.27 -4.38 -12.14
C LEU A 17 18.68 -2.89 -12.11
N ARG A 18 19.44 -2.46 -13.11
CA ARG A 18 19.61 -1.04 -13.43
C ARG A 18 18.25 -0.61 -13.93
N VAL A 19 17.41 -0.19 -12.98
CA VAL A 19 16.24 0.65 -13.25
C VAL A 19 16.72 1.71 -14.22
N ARG A 20 16.32 1.56 -15.47
CA ARG A 20 16.79 2.38 -16.59
C ARG A 20 16.24 3.76 -16.31
N ARG A 21 17.02 4.61 -15.62
CA ARG A 21 16.64 6.00 -15.34
C ARG A 21 16.25 6.62 -16.67
N GLN A 22 14.97 6.91 -16.85
CA GLN A 22 14.47 7.60 -18.03
C GLN A 22 15.18 8.96 -18.06
N ARG A 23 16.18 9.10 -18.94
CA ARG A 23 16.92 10.35 -19.12
C ARG A 23 15.92 11.38 -19.64
N GLY A 24 15.74 12.47 -18.89
CA GLY A 24 14.81 13.55 -19.25
C GLY A 24 13.48 13.55 -18.51
N GLN A 25 13.28 12.70 -17.50
CA GLN A 25 12.06 12.78 -16.68
C GLN A 25 12.08 14.07 -15.84
N VAL A 26 11.14 14.96 -16.14
CA VAL A 26 10.87 16.18 -15.36
C VAL A 26 10.11 15.76 -14.09
N TRP A 27 10.58 16.24 -12.94
CA TRP A 27 9.94 16.03 -11.65
C TRP A 27 9.51 17.40 -11.09
N PRO A 28 8.44 17.46 -10.28
CA PRO A 28 8.16 18.66 -9.50
C PRO A 28 9.37 19.04 -8.63
N GLU A 29 9.45 20.32 -8.26
CA GLU A 29 10.46 20.81 -7.32
C GLU A 29 10.37 20.05 -5.98
N SER A 30 11.52 19.74 -5.39
CA SER A 30 11.58 19.02 -4.12
C SER A 30 11.02 19.88 -2.99
N GLY A 31 10.23 19.26 -2.11
CA GLY A 31 9.58 19.89 -0.96
C GLY A 31 8.32 20.67 -1.31
N LEU A 32 7.94 20.76 -2.59
CA LEU A 32 6.75 21.50 -3.01
C LEU A 32 5.47 20.83 -2.50
N LEU A 33 5.37 19.51 -2.59
CA LEU A 33 4.21 18.78 -2.07
C LEU A 33 4.22 18.80 -0.54
N ALA A 34 5.40 18.69 0.08
CA ALA A 34 5.54 18.74 1.53
C ALA A 34 5.04 20.07 2.12
N LYS A 35 5.41 21.20 1.50
CA LYS A 35 4.91 22.54 1.89
C LYS A 35 3.41 22.67 1.65
N ALA A 36 2.91 22.22 0.50
CA ALA A 36 1.48 22.27 0.22
C ALA A 36 0.64 21.48 1.24
N PHE A 37 1.14 20.34 1.73
CA PHE A 37 0.50 19.60 2.82
C PHE A 37 0.59 20.31 4.18
N GLU A 38 1.69 21.01 4.46
CA GLU A 38 1.87 21.74 5.72
C GLU A 38 1.04 23.03 5.79
N GLU A 39 0.87 23.72 4.67
CA GLU A 39 0.08 24.94 4.57
C GLU A 39 -1.44 24.67 4.61
N ASP A 40 -1.89 23.48 4.21
CA ASP A 40 -3.31 23.13 4.17
C ASP A 40 -3.86 22.71 5.55
N ASN A 41 -4.84 23.48 6.05
CA ASN A 41 -5.46 23.24 7.35
C ASN A 41 -6.25 21.92 7.44
N GLU A 42 -6.86 21.48 6.34
CA GLU A 42 -7.62 20.23 6.30
C GLU A 42 -6.68 19.03 6.41
N ILE A 43 -5.57 19.04 5.67
CA ILE A 43 -4.53 18.00 5.76
C ILE A 43 -3.93 17.94 7.16
N ARG A 44 -3.60 19.08 7.76
CA ARG A 44 -3.11 19.10 9.16
C ARG A 44 -4.13 18.52 10.13
N SER A 45 -5.40 18.82 9.95
CA SER A 45 -6.49 18.28 10.77
C SER A 45 -6.58 16.76 10.64
N ILE A 46 -6.58 16.25 9.40
CA ILE A 46 -6.56 14.81 9.07
C ILE A 46 -5.34 14.14 9.71
N PHE A 47 -4.15 14.73 9.54
CA PHE A 47 -2.90 14.20 10.06
C PHE A 47 -2.92 14.03 11.58
N ARG A 48 -3.38 15.07 12.31
CA ARG A 48 -3.52 15.03 13.77
C ARG A 48 -4.57 14.00 14.20
N HIS A 49 -5.73 13.98 13.54
CA HIS A 49 -6.82 13.06 13.86
C HIS A 49 -6.43 11.60 13.64
N ASN A 50 -5.66 11.34 12.58
CA ASN A 50 -5.17 10.01 12.22
C ASN A 50 -3.89 9.62 12.95
N LYS A 51 -3.50 10.31 14.03
CA LYS A 51 -2.31 9.99 14.84
C LYS A 51 -1.01 9.98 14.02
N GLY A 52 -0.84 11.00 13.18
CA GLY A 52 0.35 11.17 12.36
C GLY A 52 0.36 10.33 11.09
N HIS A 53 -0.80 9.93 10.56
CA HIS A 53 -0.93 9.33 9.24
C HIS A 53 -1.59 10.31 8.27
N LEU A 54 -1.07 10.43 7.05
CA LEU A 54 -1.72 11.26 6.01
C LEU A 54 -2.99 10.60 5.49
N LEU A 55 -3.00 9.27 5.36
CA LEU A 55 -4.11 8.54 4.76
C LEU A 55 -4.99 7.84 5.79
N GLN A 56 -6.30 7.84 5.52
CA GLN A 56 -7.31 7.07 6.23
C GLN A 56 -7.75 5.86 5.40
N TRP A 57 -7.77 4.68 6.03
CA TRP A 57 -8.21 3.44 5.39
C TRP A 57 -9.58 3.02 5.93
N PRO A 58 -10.49 2.47 5.10
CA PRO A 58 -11.83 2.07 5.54
C PRO A 58 -11.82 1.06 6.69
N LYS A 59 -10.82 0.17 6.69
CA LYS A 59 -10.57 -0.83 7.74
C LYS A 59 -9.05 -0.99 7.92
N PRO A 60 -8.56 -1.28 9.14
CA PRO A 60 -7.15 -1.55 9.38
C PRO A 60 -6.61 -2.74 8.57
N SER A 61 -7.45 -3.74 8.28
CA SER A 61 -7.08 -4.90 7.47
C SER A 61 -6.98 -4.61 5.96
N LEU A 62 -7.38 -3.41 5.53
CA LEU A 62 -7.37 -2.97 4.13
C LEU A 62 -6.35 -1.86 3.88
N VAL A 63 -5.39 -1.67 4.79
CA VAL A 63 -4.29 -0.70 4.60
C VAL A 63 -3.48 -1.09 3.36
N GLY A 64 -3.33 -0.16 2.42
CA GLY A 64 -2.63 -0.38 1.15
C GLY A 64 -3.48 -0.93 0.01
N CYS A 65 -4.73 -1.33 0.28
CA CYS A 65 -5.69 -1.80 -0.74
C CYS A 65 -6.47 -0.62 -1.33
N ALA A 66 -6.09 -0.19 -2.54
CA ALA A 66 -6.79 0.89 -3.23
C ALA A 66 -8.23 0.50 -3.55
N SER A 67 -9.19 1.27 -3.06
CA SER A 67 -10.61 1.05 -3.29
C SER A 67 -11.31 2.40 -3.45
N LEU A 68 -12.48 2.44 -4.09
CA LEU A 68 -13.25 3.69 -4.22
C LEU A 68 -13.60 4.30 -2.85
N LYS A 69 -13.82 3.45 -1.83
CA LYS A 69 -14.09 3.94 -0.48
C LYS A 69 -12.84 4.54 0.17
N ALA A 70 -11.67 3.95 -0.03
CA ALA A 70 -10.42 4.56 0.42
C ALA A 70 -10.15 5.86 -0.36
N LEU A 71 -10.47 5.90 -1.64
CA LEU A 71 -10.31 7.08 -2.47
C LEU A 71 -11.15 8.25 -1.94
N SER A 72 -12.43 8.02 -1.61
CA SER A 72 -13.29 9.08 -1.09
C SER A 72 -12.95 9.55 0.33
N LEU A 73 -12.29 8.73 1.14
CA LEU A 73 -11.76 9.16 2.44
C LEU A 73 -10.53 10.06 2.34
N ASN A 74 -9.81 10.00 1.22
CA ASN A 74 -8.50 10.66 1.04
C ASN A 74 -8.52 11.73 -0.06
N VAL A 75 -9.70 12.30 -0.37
CA VAL A 75 -9.85 13.26 -1.47
C VAL A 75 -8.97 14.49 -1.27
N ALA A 76 -8.91 15.07 -0.07
CA ALA A 76 -8.09 16.26 0.19
C ALA A 76 -6.60 16.02 -0.10
N VAL A 77 -6.03 14.94 0.45
CA VAL A 77 -4.62 14.57 0.24
C VAL A 77 -4.33 14.33 -1.24
N LEU A 78 -5.22 13.62 -1.92
CA LEU A 78 -5.04 13.27 -3.33
C LEU A 78 -5.25 14.46 -4.26
N LYS A 79 -6.15 15.39 -3.92
CA LYS A 79 -6.37 16.61 -4.67
C LYS A 79 -5.07 17.42 -4.76
N ILE A 80 -4.47 17.76 -3.62
CA ILE A 80 -3.21 18.52 -3.56
C ILE A 80 -2.09 17.74 -4.27
N SER A 81 -2.00 16.43 -4.05
CA SER A 81 -1.00 15.59 -4.72
C SER A 81 -1.13 15.65 -6.24
N LEU A 82 -2.36 15.57 -6.75
CA LEU A 82 -2.64 15.62 -8.19
C LEU A 82 -2.48 17.02 -8.77
N GLU A 83 -2.76 18.09 -8.01
CA GLU A 83 -2.51 19.47 -8.44
C GLU A 83 -1.00 19.72 -8.63
N VAL A 84 -0.19 19.38 -7.62
CA VAL A 84 1.28 19.52 -7.70
C VAL A 84 1.87 18.66 -8.81
N TRP A 85 1.39 17.42 -8.93
CA TRP A 85 1.88 16.51 -9.96
C TRP A 85 1.44 16.91 -11.37
N GLY A 86 0.16 17.24 -11.55
CA GLY A 86 -0.42 17.64 -12.82
C GLY A 86 0.16 18.94 -13.37
N ALA A 87 0.54 19.88 -12.49
CA ALA A 87 1.22 21.12 -12.90
C ALA A 87 2.62 20.88 -13.48
N ALA A 88 3.32 19.83 -13.02
CA ALA A 88 4.69 19.53 -13.45
C ALA A 88 4.75 18.60 -14.66
N ILE A 89 3.75 17.72 -14.82
CA ILE A 89 3.77 16.65 -15.83
C ILE A 89 2.72 16.93 -16.90
N PRO A 90 3.12 17.13 -18.17
CA PRO A 90 2.20 17.54 -19.24
C PRO A 90 1.22 16.44 -19.70
N ALA A 91 1.45 15.20 -19.28
CA ALA A 91 0.65 14.04 -19.67
C ALA A 91 0.24 13.23 -18.43
N PRO A 92 -0.91 12.53 -18.47
CA PRO A 92 -1.37 11.71 -17.36
C PRO A 92 -0.42 10.54 -17.13
N LYS A 93 0.44 10.66 -16.11
CA LYS A 93 1.39 9.63 -15.69
C LYS A 93 1.27 9.37 -14.19
N SER A 94 1.50 8.14 -13.77
CA SER A 94 1.55 7.81 -12.33
C SER A 94 2.71 8.54 -11.65
N MET A 95 2.48 9.00 -10.42
CA MET A 95 3.52 9.60 -9.58
C MET A 95 4.66 8.61 -9.32
N ALA A 96 5.90 9.08 -9.43
CA ALA A 96 7.03 8.22 -9.06
C ALA A 96 7.11 8.05 -7.55
N ILE A 97 7.32 6.80 -7.17
CA ILE A 97 7.35 6.40 -5.76
C ILE A 97 8.56 7.00 -5.03
N ASP A 98 9.70 7.14 -5.70
CA ASP A 98 10.91 7.66 -5.06
C ASP A 98 10.83 9.17 -4.78
N TRP A 99 10.16 9.92 -5.66
CA TRP A 99 9.83 11.32 -5.40
C TRP A 99 8.82 11.43 -4.26
N LEU A 100 7.70 10.69 -4.32
CA LEU A 100 6.69 10.69 -3.27
C LEU A 100 7.24 10.33 -1.88
N LYS A 101 8.14 9.35 -1.78
CA LYS A 101 8.77 8.98 -0.50
C LYS A 101 9.52 10.15 0.14
N LYS A 102 10.22 10.96 -0.66
CA LYS A 102 10.95 12.14 -0.17
C LYS A 102 9.98 13.21 0.30
N GLU A 103 9.00 13.57 -0.52
CA GLU A 103 7.98 14.57 -0.19
C GLU A 103 7.19 14.20 1.07
N VAL A 104 6.73 12.94 1.17
CA VAL A 104 6.00 12.47 2.35
C VAL A 104 6.90 12.47 3.57
N SER A 105 8.17 12.05 3.46
CA SER A 105 9.11 12.09 4.58
C SER A 105 9.32 13.52 5.08
N GLU A 106 9.44 14.49 4.17
CA GLU A 106 9.60 15.91 4.51
C GLU A 106 8.32 16.49 5.13
N ALA A 107 7.15 16.19 4.56
CA ALA A 107 5.86 16.63 5.09
C ALA A 107 5.65 16.17 6.53
N HIS A 108 5.98 14.89 6.82
CA HIS A 108 5.95 14.36 8.17
C HIS A 108 6.95 15.06 9.10
N GLY A 109 8.13 15.43 8.60
CA GLY A 109 9.10 16.22 9.37
C GLY A 109 8.55 17.59 9.76
N LEU A 110 7.94 18.30 8.79
CA LEU A 110 7.34 19.62 9.01
C LEU A 110 6.15 19.56 9.99
N MET A 111 5.26 18.58 9.83
CA MET A 111 4.07 18.45 10.68
C MET A 111 4.36 17.90 12.09
N ASN A 112 5.43 17.11 12.26
CA ASN A 112 5.83 16.54 13.56
C ASN A 112 6.84 17.39 14.35
N ALA A 113 7.14 18.62 13.91
CA ALA A 113 8.11 19.50 14.57
C ALA A 113 7.82 19.75 16.07
N LEU A 114 6.62 19.44 16.56
CA LEU A 114 6.21 19.52 17.97
C LEU A 114 6.62 18.31 18.85
N GLY A 115 7.47 17.40 18.36
CA GLY A 115 8.29 16.56 19.24
C GLY A 115 7.71 15.20 19.65
N THR A 116 6.66 14.71 19.00
CA THR A 116 6.24 13.31 19.18
C THR A 116 7.09 12.40 18.31
N ALA A 117 8.12 11.78 18.90
CA ALA A 117 9.03 10.82 18.27
C ALA A 117 8.36 9.47 17.92
N GLN A 118 7.15 9.49 17.35
CA GLN A 118 6.51 8.29 16.85
C GLN A 118 7.13 7.92 15.51
N THR A 119 7.40 6.63 15.34
CA THR A 119 7.89 6.07 14.07
C THR A 119 6.88 6.36 12.98
N VAL A 120 7.31 7.17 12.01
CA VAL A 120 6.46 7.66 10.94
C VAL A 120 6.23 6.58 9.87
N PRO A 121 4.98 6.28 9.49
CA PRO A 121 4.66 5.28 8.47
C PRO A 121 4.79 5.82 7.03
N VAL A 122 5.95 6.43 6.69
CA VAL A 122 6.23 7.07 5.38
C VAL A 122 5.89 6.13 4.21
N TYR A 123 6.25 4.85 4.36
CA TYR A 123 6.04 3.86 3.31
C TYR A 123 4.55 3.63 3.00
N VAL A 124 3.71 3.55 4.03
CA VAL A 124 2.27 3.29 3.88
C VAL A 124 1.59 4.46 3.19
N ASP A 125 1.93 5.69 3.59
CA ASP A 125 1.36 6.90 3.03
C ASP A 125 1.81 7.13 1.59
N SER A 126 3.12 7.06 1.30
CA SER A 126 3.64 7.25 -0.06
C SER A 126 3.12 6.23 -1.06
N TRP A 127 3.06 4.94 -0.69
CA TRP A 127 2.44 3.92 -1.55
C TRP A 127 0.93 4.07 -1.67
N GLY A 128 0.26 4.45 -0.58
CA GLY A 128 -1.19 4.68 -0.59
C GLY A 128 -1.56 5.82 -1.52
N ILE A 129 -0.85 6.96 -1.46
CA ILE A 129 -1.05 8.12 -2.34
C ILE A 129 -0.86 7.68 -3.79
N LYS A 130 0.26 7.00 -4.10
CA LYS A 130 0.53 6.51 -5.45
C LYS A 130 -0.59 5.61 -5.98
N ARG A 131 -0.99 4.60 -5.20
CA ARG A 131 -2.00 3.62 -5.63
C ARG A 131 -3.38 4.25 -5.79
N LEU A 132 -3.79 5.09 -4.85
CA LEU A 132 -5.07 5.78 -4.90
C LEU A 132 -5.13 6.80 -6.04
N ALA A 133 -4.09 7.59 -6.25
CA ALA A 133 -4.02 8.49 -7.39
C ALA A 133 -4.04 7.73 -8.73
N THR A 134 -3.30 6.62 -8.82
CA THR A 134 -3.34 5.75 -10.02
C THR A 134 -4.74 5.19 -10.25
N LEU A 135 -5.44 4.78 -9.18
CA LEU A 135 -6.84 4.35 -9.27
C LEU A 135 -7.74 5.48 -9.76
N ALA A 136 -7.56 6.71 -9.26
CA ALA A 136 -8.29 7.88 -9.72
C ALA A 136 -8.04 8.16 -11.20
N MET A 137 -6.79 8.19 -11.65
CA MET A 137 -6.41 8.39 -13.06
C MET A 137 -7.05 7.33 -13.98
N ARG A 138 -7.04 6.05 -13.57
CA ARG A 138 -7.69 4.97 -14.33
C ARG A 138 -9.22 5.14 -14.43
N ARG A 139 -9.84 5.78 -13.44
CA ARG A 139 -11.29 6.02 -13.38
C ARG A 139 -11.71 7.36 -13.96
N TRP A 140 -10.76 8.27 -14.19
CA TRP A 140 -11.02 9.63 -14.63
C TRP A 140 -11.82 9.69 -15.94
N LYS A 141 -11.47 8.86 -16.92
CA LYS A 141 -12.19 8.77 -18.21
C LYS A 141 -13.38 7.82 -18.21
N ALA A 142 -13.69 7.18 -17.08
CA ALA A 142 -14.88 6.34 -17.02
C ALA A 142 -16.14 7.21 -17.16
N PRO A 143 -17.21 6.74 -17.83
CA PRO A 143 -18.44 7.52 -17.97
C PRO A 143 -18.95 7.97 -16.60
N ILE A 144 -19.19 9.28 -16.43
CA ILE A 144 -19.53 9.91 -15.13
C ILE A 144 -20.75 9.23 -14.48
N GLY A 145 -21.73 8.79 -15.28
CA GLY A 145 -22.91 8.07 -14.78
C GLY A 145 -22.61 6.72 -14.10
N ALA A 146 -21.41 6.16 -14.26
CA ALA A 146 -20.98 4.94 -13.61
C ALA A 146 -20.50 5.16 -12.16
N LEU A 147 -20.19 6.41 -11.76
CA LEU A 147 -19.65 6.71 -10.45
C LEU A 147 -20.74 7.23 -9.52
N ARG A 148 -20.99 6.46 -8.46
CA ARG A 148 -21.98 6.82 -7.42
C ARG A 148 -21.47 7.90 -6.46
N ASP A 149 -20.16 8.11 -6.38
CA ASP A 149 -19.54 8.97 -5.38
C ASP A 149 -19.16 10.34 -5.98
N ARG A 150 -19.93 11.37 -5.64
CA ARG A 150 -19.72 12.75 -6.12
C ARG A 150 -18.43 13.37 -5.62
N SER A 151 -17.88 12.89 -4.50
CA SER A 151 -16.64 13.42 -3.93
C SER A 151 -15.44 13.25 -4.88
N LEU A 152 -15.50 12.26 -5.77
CA LEU A 152 -14.44 11.97 -6.74
C LEU A 152 -14.40 12.96 -7.91
N HIS A 153 -15.49 13.71 -8.14
CA HIS A 153 -15.55 14.69 -9.22
C HIS A 153 -14.47 15.76 -9.05
N VAL A 154 -14.18 16.17 -7.82
CA VAL A 154 -13.12 17.14 -7.50
C VAL A 154 -11.76 16.66 -8.04
N LEU A 155 -11.45 15.37 -7.92
CA LEU A 155 -10.19 14.82 -8.42
C LEU A 155 -10.16 14.81 -9.95
N PHE A 156 -11.30 14.54 -10.59
CA PHE A 156 -11.42 14.55 -12.05
C PHE A 156 -11.35 15.96 -12.63
N ASP A 157 -11.92 16.94 -11.95
CA ASP A 157 -11.83 18.34 -12.35
C ASP A 157 -10.38 18.81 -12.30
N VAL A 158 -9.63 18.45 -11.24
CA VAL A 158 -8.18 18.71 -11.14
C VAL A 158 -7.41 18.06 -12.30
N MET A 159 -7.64 16.78 -12.59
CA MET A 159 -6.95 16.09 -13.68
C MET A 159 -7.34 16.66 -15.06
N THR A 160 -8.60 17.06 -15.25
CA THR A 160 -9.09 17.70 -16.48
C THR A 160 -8.49 19.09 -16.66
N ALA A 161 -8.34 19.86 -15.58
CA ALA A 161 -7.67 21.15 -15.62
C ALA A 161 -6.18 21.01 -15.94
N ALA A 162 -5.52 19.98 -15.40
CA ALA A 162 -4.08 19.76 -15.59
C ALA A 162 -3.72 19.24 -16.99
N TRP A 163 -4.48 18.27 -17.51
CA TRP A 163 -4.11 17.54 -18.72
C TRP A 163 -5.04 17.79 -19.91
N GLY A 164 -6.20 18.38 -19.67
CA GLY A 164 -7.24 18.59 -20.68
C GLY A 164 -8.20 17.40 -20.80
N GLN A 165 -9.37 17.65 -21.36
CA GLN A 165 -10.42 16.65 -21.55
C GLN A 165 -10.03 15.56 -22.57
N ASP A 166 -9.23 15.94 -23.57
CA ASP A 166 -8.80 15.08 -24.68
C ASP A 166 -7.43 14.43 -24.45
N ALA A 167 -6.82 14.61 -23.28
CA ALA A 167 -5.54 13.98 -22.92
C ALA A 167 -5.58 12.48 -23.20
N GLU A 168 -4.53 11.84 -23.68
CA GLU A 168 -4.53 10.39 -23.86
C GLU A 168 -4.77 9.65 -22.52
N ALA A 169 -5.29 8.41 -22.57
CA ALA A 169 -5.44 7.66 -21.33
C ALA A 169 -4.06 7.44 -20.70
N ALA A 170 -3.98 7.52 -19.37
CA ALA A 170 -2.70 7.38 -18.67
C ALA A 170 -2.00 6.10 -19.11
N GLU A 171 -0.78 6.22 -19.63
CA GLU A 171 0.08 5.06 -19.87
C GLU A 171 0.27 4.36 -18.52
N VAL A 172 -0.30 3.16 -18.43
CA VAL A 172 -0.06 2.32 -17.27
C VAL A 172 1.35 1.82 -17.44
N ASP A 173 2.30 2.37 -16.66
CA ASP A 173 3.65 1.81 -16.56
C ASP A 173 3.49 0.31 -16.23
N ASP A 174 3.63 -0.53 -17.26
CA ASP A 174 3.35 -1.97 -17.24
C ASP A 174 4.40 -2.74 -16.41
N ASP A 175 5.44 -2.03 -15.95
CA ASP A 175 6.46 -2.49 -15.01
C ASP A 175 5.92 -2.71 -13.57
N SER A 176 4.61 -2.52 -13.33
CA SER A 176 3.95 -2.98 -12.11
C SER A 176 3.02 -4.17 -12.40
N PRO A 177 3.54 -5.41 -12.48
CA PRO A 177 2.73 -6.63 -12.69
C PRO A 177 1.72 -6.93 -11.56
N VAL A 178 1.61 -6.03 -10.59
CA VAL A 178 0.97 -6.21 -9.29
C VAL A 178 -0.45 -5.60 -9.28
N ALA A 179 -0.78 -4.63 -10.15
CA ALA A 179 -1.95 -3.79 -9.91
C ALA A 179 -3.32 -4.34 -10.39
N ALA A 180 -3.35 -5.37 -11.24
CA ALA A 180 -4.61 -5.99 -11.71
C ALA A 180 -4.66 -7.50 -11.41
N ALA A 181 -3.50 -8.14 -11.33
CA ALA A 181 -3.40 -9.53 -10.91
C ALA A 181 -3.63 -9.68 -9.39
N ASP A 182 -3.24 -8.72 -8.54
CA ASP A 182 -3.28 -8.93 -7.09
C ASP A 182 -4.68 -9.03 -6.49
N ASP A 183 -5.69 -8.28 -6.94
CA ASP A 183 -7.01 -8.41 -6.30
C ASP A 183 -7.60 -9.81 -6.55
N ILE A 184 -7.40 -10.35 -7.75
CA ILE A 184 -7.87 -11.71 -8.06
C ILE A 184 -6.91 -12.76 -7.50
N GLN A 185 -5.59 -12.58 -7.61
CA GLN A 185 -4.60 -13.55 -7.14
C GLN A 185 -4.48 -13.58 -5.61
N LEU A 186 -4.57 -12.46 -4.91
CA LEU A 186 -4.63 -12.39 -3.45
C LEU A 186 -5.93 -13.03 -2.95
N ILE A 187 -7.08 -12.74 -3.58
CA ILE A 187 -8.33 -13.45 -3.27
C ILE A 187 -8.20 -14.96 -3.55
N GLN A 188 -7.53 -15.37 -4.64
CA GLN A 188 -7.30 -16.78 -4.94
C GLN A 188 -6.28 -17.43 -3.99
N LEU A 189 -5.25 -16.70 -3.55
CA LEU A 189 -4.24 -17.14 -2.59
C LEU A 189 -4.87 -17.30 -1.21
N VAL A 190 -5.63 -16.31 -0.76
CA VAL A 190 -6.43 -16.38 0.47
C VAL A 190 -7.44 -17.53 0.38
N LYS A 191 -8.11 -17.73 -0.76
CA LYS A 191 -8.99 -18.89 -0.98
C LYS A 191 -8.23 -20.23 -1.01
N ARG A 192 -6.99 -20.28 -1.50
CA ARG A 192 -6.15 -21.50 -1.50
C ARG A 192 -5.66 -21.81 -0.09
N LEU A 193 -5.17 -20.81 0.64
CA LEU A 193 -4.81 -20.92 2.04
C LEU A 193 -6.03 -21.34 2.86
N LEU A 194 -7.16 -20.64 2.76
CA LEU A 194 -8.38 -21.04 3.48
C LEU A 194 -8.84 -22.46 3.10
N ARG A 195 -8.72 -22.92 1.85
CA ARG A 195 -9.00 -24.31 1.48
C ARG A 195 -8.03 -25.31 2.11
N PHE A 196 -6.74 -24.97 2.19
CA PHE A 196 -5.73 -25.80 2.84
C PHE A 196 -5.92 -25.87 4.36
N TRP A 197 -6.34 -24.76 4.98
CA TRP A 197 -6.46 -24.65 6.44
C TRP A 197 -7.86 -25.02 6.98
N LYS A 198 -8.92 -24.98 6.16
CA LYS A 198 -10.30 -25.29 6.58
C LYS A 198 -10.47 -26.70 7.17
N PRO A 199 -9.88 -27.78 6.62
CA PRO A 199 -9.94 -29.10 7.24
C PRO A 199 -9.23 -29.14 8.61
N ARG A 200 -8.08 -28.46 8.74
CA ARG A 200 -7.32 -28.39 10.00
C ARG A 200 -8.06 -27.61 11.08
N LEU A 201 -8.69 -26.49 10.73
CA LEU A 201 -9.52 -25.70 11.64
C LEU A 201 -10.77 -26.47 12.10
N MET A 202 -11.39 -27.24 11.20
CA MET A 202 -12.53 -28.10 11.57
C MET A 202 -12.12 -29.26 12.46
N MET A 203 -10.90 -29.79 12.30
CA MET A 203 -10.39 -30.86 13.15
C MET A 203 -10.08 -30.36 14.57
N THR A 204 -9.55 -29.14 14.72
CA THR A 204 -9.36 -28.51 16.04
C THR A 204 -10.68 -28.12 16.70
N ASP A 205 -11.67 -27.63 15.94
CA ASP A 205 -13.00 -27.31 16.50
C ASP A 205 -13.77 -28.58 16.87
N TRP A 206 -13.62 -29.67 16.09
CA TRP A 206 -14.18 -30.97 16.42
C TRP A 206 -13.50 -31.58 17.66
N MET A 207 -12.17 -31.55 17.77
CA MET A 207 -11.44 -31.99 18.96
C MET A 207 -11.87 -31.22 20.21
N MET A 208 -11.96 -29.88 20.12
CA MET A 208 -12.43 -29.07 21.24
C MET A 208 -13.87 -29.42 21.62
N ARG A 209 -14.77 -29.60 20.65
CA ARG A 209 -16.17 -29.96 20.92
C ARG A 209 -16.34 -31.39 21.42
N SER A 210 -15.42 -32.31 21.11
CA SER A 210 -15.44 -33.68 21.64
C SER A 210 -14.89 -33.74 23.06
N GLU A 211 -13.84 -32.97 23.37
CA GLU A 211 -13.26 -32.90 24.72
C GLU A 211 -14.17 -32.13 25.69
N LEU A 212 -14.80 -31.04 25.24
CA LEU A 212 -15.79 -30.29 26.05
C LEU A 212 -17.04 -31.10 26.37
N ARG A 213 -17.36 -32.14 25.59
CA ARG A 213 -18.55 -32.97 25.80
C ARG A 213 -18.31 -34.11 26.80
N ASN A 214 -17.06 -34.44 27.09
CA ASN A 214 -16.68 -35.63 27.84
C ASN A 214 -15.96 -35.37 29.17
N SER A 215 -15.91 -34.13 29.67
CA SER A 215 -15.11 -33.87 30.87
C SER A 215 -15.67 -32.80 31.81
N SER A 216 -16.03 -33.25 33.01
CA SER A 216 -16.20 -32.44 34.22
C SER A 216 -14.85 -31.92 34.71
N TRP A 217 -14.31 -30.88 34.09
CA TRP A 217 -13.01 -30.32 34.50
C TRP A 217 -13.13 -29.44 35.75
N ARG A 218 -12.68 -29.98 36.89
CA ARG A 218 -12.11 -29.22 38.00
C ARG A 218 -10.60 -29.41 38.01
N SER A 219 -9.84 -28.64 37.23
CA SER A 219 -8.46 -28.27 37.58
C SER A 219 -7.89 -27.23 36.60
N TYR A 220 -7.29 -26.16 37.14
CA TYR A 220 -6.68 -25.05 36.41
C TYR A 220 -5.38 -25.40 35.68
N ARG A 221 -4.84 -26.62 35.83
CA ARG A 221 -3.52 -26.99 35.28
C ARG A 221 -3.51 -27.20 33.76
N ASP A 222 -4.62 -27.62 33.16
CA ASP A 222 -4.68 -27.95 31.73
C ASP A 222 -4.82 -26.72 30.81
N LEU A 223 -5.30 -25.58 31.35
CA LEU A 223 -5.34 -24.32 30.60
C LEU A 223 -3.93 -23.83 30.21
N SER A 224 -2.92 -24.13 31.05
CA SER A 224 -1.53 -23.73 30.76
C SER A 224 -0.98 -24.46 29.55
N PHE A 225 -1.18 -25.78 29.47
CA PHE A 225 -0.73 -26.61 28.34
C PHE A 225 -1.41 -26.17 27.03
N TYR A 226 -2.68 -25.80 27.13
CA TYR A 226 -3.45 -25.29 26.00
C TYR A 226 -2.89 -23.96 25.46
N TYR A 227 -2.56 -23.00 26.34
CA TYR A 227 -1.95 -21.73 25.94
C TYR A 227 -0.54 -21.92 25.33
N THR A 228 0.26 -22.85 25.86
CA THR A 228 1.59 -23.14 25.29
C THR A 228 1.48 -23.74 23.89
N CYS A 229 0.52 -24.63 23.65
CA CYS A 229 0.26 -25.20 22.33
C CYS A 229 -0.22 -24.14 21.33
N LEU A 230 -1.11 -23.23 21.74
CA LEU A 230 -1.59 -22.13 20.90
C LEU A 230 -0.45 -21.16 20.54
N LEU A 231 0.40 -20.81 21.51
CA LEU A 231 1.56 -19.93 21.30
C LEU A 231 2.65 -20.55 20.43
N ARG A 232 2.86 -21.88 20.54
CA ARG A 232 3.81 -22.60 19.68
C ARG A 232 3.31 -22.67 18.24
N TRP A 233 2.00 -22.81 18.07
CA TRP A 233 1.36 -22.84 16.76
C TRP A 233 1.37 -21.48 16.06
N THR A 234 1.06 -20.38 16.77
CA THR A 234 1.12 -19.02 16.19
C THR A 234 2.56 -18.61 15.84
N ARG A 235 3.56 -19.04 16.61
CA ARG A 235 4.98 -18.83 16.28
C ARG A 235 5.41 -19.59 15.02
N GLY A 236 4.96 -20.84 14.84
CA GLY A 236 5.23 -21.61 13.62
C GLY A 236 4.60 -20.98 12.36
N LEU A 237 3.40 -20.40 12.51
CA LEU A 237 2.69 -19.69 11.45
C LEU A 237 3.41 -18.41 11.02
N PHE A 238 3.97 -17.66 11.97
CA PHE A 238 4.76 -16.46 11.69
C PHE A 238 6.08 -16.79 10.98
N LEU A 239 6.80 -17.84 11.40
CA LEU A 239 8.04 -18.28 10.76
C LEU A 239 7.85 -18.82 9.33
N SER A 240 6.69 -19.40 9.04
CA SER A 240 6.38 -19.92 7.71
C SER A 240 6.00 -18.81 6.71
N LEU A 241 5.57 -17.65 7.21
CA LEU A 241 5.24 -16.47 6.42
C LEU A 241 6.45 -15.56 6.15
N THR A 242 7.56 -15.71 6.89
CA THR A 242 8.82 -14.97 6.64
C THR A 242 9.77 -15.68 5.67
N ILE A 243 9.55 -16.97 5.39
CA ILE A 243 10.43 -17.80 4.53
C ILE A 243 9.86 -17.97 3.11
N ALA A 244 8.58 -17.63 2.90
CA ALA A 244 7.89 -17.69 1.61
C ALA A 244 7.76 -16.30 1.00
#